data_AF-A0A2D6V058-F1
#
_entry.id   AF-A0A2D6V058-F1
#
_cell.length_a   1.000
_cell.length_b   1.000
_cell.length_c   1.000
_cell.angle_alpha   90.00
_cell.angle_beta   90.00
_cell.angle_gamma   90.00
#
_symmetry.space_group_name_H-M   'P 1'
#
loop_
_entity.id
_entity.type
_entity.pdbx_description
1 polymer ?
#
loop_
_entity_poly.entity_id
_entity_poly.type
_entity_poly.pdbx_seq_one_letter_code
_entity_poly.pdbx_strand_id
1 'polypeptide(L)'
;MNFMKKNILCVAVALVGLAHASIVVAEGAQQLAAEQSARLLSAFFGLDNKMPFAVNLVCIGAWDKDGMPVVFSHTVNPDSLQAEDFRVVRQSGATNTPKCVTLGPAGDVDENRTVLMIGEFGNADDDPPVKVLIVDDLLSDATDSPQVNFRGTQVSVIPLDAGPEIILAAAVPKDIWSLSGRGTSCPTDTKQVVRVTWTGGVRLPNRDELGEAQRKLYKVSLTAADGSRYEVSPAALAELGDGDNNHFLCLDTTTPATAVAFPAGHLVDPNGDLNAESKVMVRR
;
A
#
# COMPACT_ATOMS: atom_id res chain seq x y z
N MET A 1 -22.88 31.82 62.94
CA MET A 1 -21.55 31.27 62.58
C MET A 1 -21.77 29.84 62.08
N ASN A 2 -21.93 29.65 60.77
CA ASN A 2 -20.87 29.31 59.79
C ASN A 2 -20.34 27.87 60.01
N PHE A 3 -20.20 26.97 59.03
CA PHE A 3 -20.43 26.98 57.58
C PHE A 3 -20.35 25.51 57.08
N MET A 4 -20.90 25.27 55.89
CA MET A 4 -20.93 24.06 55.06
C MET A 4 -19.78 23.02 55.17
N LYS A 5 -20.13 21.74 55.06
CA LYS A 5 -19.30 20.73 54.34
C LYS A 5 -20.14 20.12 53.21
N LYS A 6 -19.73 20.41 51.98
CA LYS A 6 -20.35 20.03 50.71
C LYS A 6 -19.33 19.21 49.91
N ASN A 7 -19.79 18.10 49.35
CA ASN A 7 -19.33 17.40 48.14
C ASN A 7 -17.81 17.22 47.92
N ILE A 8 -17.30 16.02 48.22
CA ILE A 8 -16.06 15.47 47.63
C ILE A 8 -16.42 14.11 47.00
N LEU A 9 -17.12 14.15 45.86
CA LEU A 9 -17.28 12.97 44.99
C LEU A 9 -17.65 13.41 43.56
N CYS A 10 -16.84 14.28 42.93
CA CYS A 10 -17.01 14.61 41.49
C CYS A 10 -15.70 14.89 40.73
N VAL A 11 -14.53 14.91 41.39
CA VAL A 11 -13.29 15.40 40.73
C VAL A 11 -12.47 14.30 40.05
N ALA A 12 -12.62 13.03 40.46
CA ALA A 12 -11.82 11.93 39.88
C ALA A 12 -12.27 11.51 38.46
N VAL A 13 -13.57 11.59 38.14
CA VAL A 13 -14.11 11.17 36.82
C VAL A 13 -13.78 12.19 35.73
N ALA A 14 -13.74 13.49 36.07
CA ALA A 14 -13.42 14.55 35.11
C ALA A 14 -11.95 14.52 34.67
N LEU A 15 -11.01 14.25 35.58
CA LEU A 15 -9.57 14.16 35.27
C LEU A 15 -9.23 12.95 34.38
N VAL A 16 -9.91 11.82 34.57
CA VAL A 16 -9.75 10.64 33.70
C VAL A 16 -10.33 10.89 32.31
N GLY A 17 -11.50 11.54 32.21
CA GLY A 17 -12.11 11.91 30.92
C GLY A 17 -11.29 12.92 30.11
N LEU A 18 -10.69 13.91 30.78
CA LEU A 18 -9.78 14.88 30.15
C LEU A 18 -8.50 14.22 29.63
N ALA A 19 -7.89 13.32 30.41
CA ALA A 19 -6.68 12.60 29.99
C ALA A 19 -6.93 11.69 28.78
N HIS A 20 -8.05 10.96 28.74
CA HIS A 20 -8.40 10.11 27.59
C HIS A 20 -8.71 10.93 26.33
N ALA A 21 -9.44 12.05 26.47
CA ALA A 21 -9.72 12.94 25.35
C ALA A 21 -8.43 13.55 24.76
N SER A 22 -7.47 13.94 25.61
CA SER A 22 -6.18 14.47 25.16
C SER A 22 -5.32 13.45 24.43
N ILE A 23 -5.34 12.17 24.85
CA ILE A 23 -4.60 11.09 24.18
C ILE A 23 -5.22 10.77 22.80
N VAL A 24 -6.55 10.66 22.72
CA VAL A 24 -7.25 10.38 21.46
C VAL A 24 -7.07 11.50 20.43
N VAL A 25 -7.07 12.76 20.89
CA VAL A 25 -6.80 13.92 20.01
C VAL A 25 -5.35 13.94 19.52
N ALA A 26 -4.38 13.57 20.37
CA ALA A 26 -2.98 13.48 19.98
C ALA A 26 -2.71 12.34 18.98
N GLU A 27 -3.29 11.16 19.21
CA GLU A 27 -3.22 10.02 18.29
C GLU A 27 -3.86 10.34 16.93
N GLY A 28 -5.03 10.99 16.94
CA GLY A 28 -5.69 11.45 15.70
C GLY A 28 -4.85 12.47 14.93
N ALA A 29 -4.23 13.43 15.61
CA ALA A 29 -3.35 14.42 14.98
C ALA A 29 -2.05 13.80 14.43
N GLN A 30 -1.46 12.84 15.13
CA GLN A 30 -0.29 12.10 14.64
C GLN A 30 -0.63 11.21 13.44
N GLN A 31 -1.81 10.60 13.43
CA GLN A 31 -2.26 9.78 12.30
C GLN A 31 -2.54 10.63 11.05
N LEU A 32 -3.18 11.79 11.21
CA LEU A 32 -3.35 12.78 10.14
C LEU A 32 -2.01 13.31 9.61
N ALA A 33 -1.08 13.66 10.50
CA ALA A 33 0.24 14.13 10.10
C ALA A 33 1.05 13.02 9.38
N ALA A 34 0.93 11.78 9.83
CA ALA A 34 1.50 10.64 9.14
C ALA A 34 0.85 10.48 7.75
N GLU A 35 -0.47 10.49 7.63
CA GLU A 35 -1.18 10.38 6.36
C GLU A 35 -0.79 11.48 5.36
N GLN A 36 -0.50 12.69 5.83
CA GLN A 36 -0.08 13.82 4.98
C GLN A 36 1.42 13.84 4.67
N SER A 37 2.23 13.00 5.31
CA SER A 37 3.68 12.99 5.09
C SER A 37 4.06 12.22 3.81
N ALA A 38 4.92 12.82 3.00
CA ALA A 38 5.60 12.13 1.90
C ALA A 38 6.52 11.06 2.46
N ARG A 39 6.28 9.80 2.09
CA ARG A 39 7.17 8.67 2.41
C ARG A 39 6.99 7.54 1.40
N LEU A 40 8.01 6.70 1.32
CA LEU A 40 7.91 5.38 0.72
C LEU A 40 7.30 4.43 1.76
N LEU A 41 6.29 3.67 1.37
CA LEU A 41 5.66 2.64 2.20
C LEU A 41 6.44 1.32 2.14
N SER A 42 6.95 0.97 0.97
CA SER A 42 7.78 -0.22 0.75
C SER A 42 8.68 -0.06 -0.47
N ALA A 43 9.79 -0.78 -0.49
CA ALA A 43 10.53 -1.14 -1.69
C ALA A 43 10.80 -2.64 -1.63
N PHE A 44 10.26 -3.40 -2.57
CA PHE A 44 10.37 -4.87 -2.55
C PHE A 44 11.26 -5.36 -3.68
N PHE A 45 12.34 -6.06 -3.34
CA PHE A 45 13.22 -6.66 -4.34
C PHE A 45 12.58 -7.91 -4.95
N GLY A 46 11.53 -7.72 -5.76
CA GLY A 46 10.65 -8.80 -6.20
C GLY A 46 11.16 -9.63 -7.38
N LEU A 47 12.22 -9.19 -8.07
CA LEU A 47 12.89 -9.96 -9.12
C LEU A 47 14.39 -9.67 -9.11
N ASP A 48 15.19 -10.73 -9.06
CA ASP A 48 16.65 -10.72 -9.21
C ASP A 48 17.01 -11.34 -10.57
N ASN A 49 17.51 -10.52 -11.49
CA ASN A 49 17.87 -10.90 -12.86
C ASN A 49 16.79 -11.70 -13.59
N LYS A 50 15.52 -11.34 -13.40
CA LYS A 50 14.36 -12.15 -13.85
C LYS A 50 13.26 -11.33 -14.53
N MET A 51 13.52 -10.05 -14.84
CA MET A 51 12.56 -9.25 -15.60
C MET A 51 12.25 -9.92 -16.95
N PRO A 52 10.96 -10.14 -17.27
CA PRO A 52 10.56 -10.91 -18.44
C PRO A 52 10.91 -10.17 -19.73
N PHE A 53 11.14 -10.89 -20.83
CA PHE A 53 11.47 -10.28 -22.13
C PHE A 53 10.50 -9.17 -22.57
N ALA A 54 9.21 -9.30 -22.22
CA ALA A 54 8.17 -8.32 -22.50
C ALA A 54 8.44 -6.93 -21.90
N VAL A 55 9.27 -6.82 -20.86
CA VAL A 55 9.67 -5.54 -20.26
C VAL A 55 10.34 -4.61 -21.28
N ASN A 56 10.94 -5.15 -22.35
CA ASN A 56 11.57 -4.34 -23.39
C ASN A 56 10.59 -3.40 -24.12
N LEU A 57 9.28 -3.65 -24.00
CA LEU A 57 8.25 -2.74 -24.51
C LEU A 57 8.18 -1.41 -23.74
N VAL A 58 8.58 -1.41 -22.46
CA VAL A 58 8.58 -0.22 -21.59
C VAL A 58 10.00 0.27 -21.25
N CYS A 59 10.98 -0.62 -21.26
CA CYS A 59 12.38 -0.31 -20.96
C CYS A 59 13.33 -1.14 -21.83
N ILE A 60 13.83 -0.55 -22.92
CA ILE A 60 14.67 -1.27 -23.89
C ILE A 60 15.97 -1.78 -23.24
N GLY A 61 16.22 -3.08 -23.36
CA GLY A 61 17.40 -3.75 -22.81
C GLY A 61 17.29 -4.02 -21.30
N ALA A 62 16.06 -4.17 -20.80
CA ALA A 62 15.81 -4.51 -19.40
C ALA A 62 15.37 -5.95 -19.17
N TRP A 63 15.30 -6.77 -20.21
CA TRP A 63 15.26 -8.21 -20.04
C TRP A 63 16.42 -8.67 -19.15
N ASP A 64 16.12 -9.60 -18.23
CA ASP A 64 17.12 -10.23 -17.35
C ASP A 64 17.72 -9.25 -16.33
N LYS A 65 17.04 -8.12 -16.09
CA LYS A 65 17.35 -7.17 -15.03
C LYS A 65 16.54 -7.47 -13.77
N ASP A 66 16.82 -6.70 -12.74
CA ASP A 66 16.04 -6.68 -11.51
C ASP A 66 14.75 -5.88 -11.68
N GLY A 67 13.74 -6.27 -10.90
CA GLY A 67 12.48 -5.57 -10.76
C GLY A 67 12.20 -5.25 -9.30
N MET A 68 11.98 -3.97 -8.99
CA MET A 68 11.73 -3.52 -7.63
C MET A 68 10.53 -2.55 -7.58
N PRO A 69 9.31 -3.03 -7.29
CA PRO A 69 8.18 -2.16 -6.99
C PRO A 69 8.43 -1.35 -5.70
N VAL A 70 8.15 -0.05 -5.79
CA VAL A 70 8.22 0.93 -4.70
C VAL A 70 6.84 1.56 -4.52
N VAL A 71 6.24 1.39 -3.35
CA VAL A 71 4.90 1.92 -3.05
C VAL A 71 5.06 3.22 -2.28
N PHE A 72 4.35 4.26 -2.69
CA PHE A 72 4.39 5.60 -2.13
C PHE A 72 3.19 5.89 -1.23
N SER A 73 3.32 6.86 -0.32
CA SER A 73 2.19 7.28 0.54
C SER A 73 1.10 8.03 -0.23
N HIS A 74 1.43 8.60 -1.38
CA HIS A 74 0.54 9.36 -2.28
C HIS A 74 0.80 8.93 -3.73
N THR A 75 -0.19 9.15 -4.61
CA THR A 75 -0.05 8.97 -6.06
C THR A 75 1.02 9.90 -6.62
N VAL A 76 1.85 9.38 -7.50
CA VAL A 76 3.01 10.06 -8.09
C VAL A 76 2.60 10.79 -9.35
N ASN A 77 3.10 12.02 -9.51
CA ASN A 77 2.96 12.76 -10.76
C ASN A 77 3.90 12.18 -11.82
N PRO A 78 3.39 11.60 -12.93
CA PRO A 78 4.21 11.02 -13.99
C PRO A 78 5.19 12.02 -14.61
N ASP A 79 4.83 13.30 -14.68
CA ASP A 79 5.69 14.34 -15.28
C ASP A 79 6.94 14.63 -14.45
N SER A 80 6.91 14.31 -13.15
CA SER A 80 8.06 14.45 -12.25
C SER A 80 8.88 13.17 -12.11
N LEU A 81 8.44 12.05 -12.69
CA LEU A 81 9.05 10.74 -12.45
C LEU A 81 10.19 10.47 -13.43
N GLN A 82 11.42 10.42 -12.92
CA GLN A 82 12.64 10.09 -13.66
C GLN A 82 13.42 8.98 -12.93
N ALA A 83 14.26 8.24 -13.66
CA ALA A 83 15.05 7.17 -13.05
C ALA A 83 16.09 7.72 -12.07
N GLU A 84 16.66 8.88 -12.40
CA GLU A 84 17.67 9.61 -11.64
C GLU A 84 17.17 10.11 -10.28
N ASP A 85 15.86 10.20 -10.09
CA ASP A 85 15.26 10.57 -8.79
C ASP A 85 15.53 9.50 -7.73
N PHE A 86 15.92 8.28 -8.13
CA PHE A 86 16.10 7.14 -7.25
C PHE A 86 17.57 6.78 -7.07
N ARG A 87 17.88 6.34 -5.86
CA ARG A 87 19.14 5.65 -5.57
C ARG A 87 18.91 4.40 -4.74
N VAL A 88 19.40 3.27 -5.25
CA VAL A 88 19.42 2.00 -4.54
C VAL A 88 20.80 1.82 -3.91
N VAL A 89 20.84 1.50 -2.63
CA VAL A 89 22.07 1.21 -1.88
C VAL A 89 22.11 -0.27 -1.59
N ARG A 90 23.24 -0.90 -1.90
CA ARG A 90 23.51 -2.31 -1.65
C ARG A 90 24.12 -2.54 -0.27
N GLN A 91 24.16 -3.79 0.18
CA GLN A 91 24.79 -4.17 1.44
C GLN A 91 26.26 -3.76 1.52
N SER A 92 26.99 -3.83 0.40
CA SER A 92 28.38 -3.38 0.26
C SER A 92 28.58 -1.86 0.40
N GLY A 93 27.49 -1.08 0.35
CA GLY A 93 27.51 0.37 0.25
C GLY A 93 27.64 0.89 -1.20
N ALA A 94 27.74 0.02 -2.20
CA ALA A 94 27.62 0.41 -3.59
C ALA A 94 26.24 1.03 -3.86
N THR A 95 26.16 1.93 -4.85
CA THR A 95 24.90 2.57 -5.21
C THR A 95 24.61 2.48 -6.69
N ASN A 96 23.33 2.35 -7.02
CA ASN A 96 22.84 2.25 -8.39
C ASN A 96 21.67 3.21 -8.60
N THR A 97 21.62 3.77 -9.81
CA THR A 97 20.40 4.40 -10.34
C THR A 97 19.68 3.37 -11.20
N PRO A 98 18.35 3.26 -11.09
CA PRO A 98 17.56 2.44 -12.00
C PRO A 98 17.85 2.77 -13.46
N LYS A 99 17.75 1.77 -14.33
CA LYS A 99 17.80 1.98 -15.77
C LYS A 99 16.52 2.65 -16.27
N CYS A 100 15.39 2.23 -15.72
CA CYS A 100 14.08 2.79 -16.01
C CYS A 100 13.22 2.79 -14.75
N VAL A 101 12.21 3.65 -14.76
CA VAL A 101 11.11 3.68 -13.82
C VAL A 101 9.79 3.76 -14.60
N THR A 102 8.74 3.15 -14.09
CA THR A 102 7.41 3.21 -14.70
C THR A 102 6.32 3.10 -13.64
N LEU A 103 5.19 3.78 -13.85
CA LEU A 103 3.97 3.57 -13.07
C LEU A 103 3.19 2.35 -13.55
N GLY A 104 3.53 1.83 -14.73
CA GLY A 104 2.92 0.62 -15.25
C GLY A 104 3.36 -0.63 -14.45
N PRO A 105 2.49 -1.62 -14.27
CA PRO A 105 1.11 -1.66 -14.76
C PRO A 105 0.08 -0.90 -13.91
N ALA A 106 0.38 -0.29 -12.76
CA ALA A 106 -0.58 0.45 -11.93
C ALA A 106 -0.91 1.85 -12.50
N GLY A 107 -1.43 1.91 -13.73
CA GLY A 107 -1.65 3.14 -14.50
C GLY A 107 -3.11 3.59 -14.62
N ASP A 108 -4.04 2.92 -13.93
CA ASP A 108 -5.45 3.31 -13.94
C ASP A 108 -5.66 4.53 -13.01
N VAL A 109 -6.82 5.18 -13.10
CA VAL A 109 -7.08 6.43 -12.37
C VAL A 109 -6.93 6.17 -10.87
N ASP A 110 -6.16 7.04 -10.19
CA ASP A 110 -5.87 6.98 -8.75
C ASP A 110 -4.99 5.78 -8.32
N GLU A 111 -4.34 5.08 -9.27
CA GLU A 111 -3.50 3.90 -8.99
C GLU A 111 -1.98 4.13 -9.10
N ASN A 112 -1.57 5.35 -9.48
CA ASN A 112 -0.17 5.77 -9.66
C ASN A 112 0.66 5.83 -8.36
N ARG A 113 0.39 4.95 -7.39
CA ARG A 113 1.08 4.84 -6.10
C ARG A 113 2.27 3.88 -6.13
N THR A 114 2.37 3.03 -7.14
CA THR A 114 3.47 2.06 -7.28
C THR A 114 4.36 2.47 -8.45
N VAL A 115 5.65 2.70 -8.18
CA VAL A 115 6.67 2.84 -9.22
C VAL A 115 7.45 1.52 -9.32
N LEU A 116 7.49 0.92 -10.49
CA LEU A 116 8.39 -0.19 -10.78
C LEU A 116 9.76 0.36 -11.19
N MET A 117 10.78 0.17 -10.35
CA MET A 117 12.17 0.40 -10.72
C MET A 117 12.75 -0.83 -11.41
N ILE A 118 13.51 -0.62 -12.49
CA ILE A 118 14.11 -1.69 -13.27
C ILE A 118 15.59 -1.39 -13.46
N GLY A 119 16.48 -2.32 -13.17
CA GLY A 119 17.92 -2.06 -13.22
C GLY A 119 18.81 -3.17 -12.67
N GLU A 120 20.00 -2.79 -12.24
CA GLU A 120 21.00 -3.66 -11.61
C GLU A 120 21.18 -3.22 -10.16
N PHE A 121 20.52 -3.88 -9.24
CA PHE A 121 20.40 -3.50 -7.84
C PHE A 121 21.23 -4.38 -6.91
N GLY A 122 21.78 -5.48 -7.40
CA GLY A 122 22.56 -6.43 -6.62
C GLY A 122 22.12 -7.86 -6.89
N ASN A 123 22.70 -8.82 -6.15
CA ASN A 123 22.22 -10.21 -6.17
C ASN A 123 21.78 -10.57 -4.76
N ALA A 124 20.67 -11.29 -4.62
CA ALA A 124 20.08 -11.65 -3.32
C ALA A 124 21.08 -12.36 -2.40
N ASP A 125 21.93 -13.24 -2.95
CA ASP A 125 22.83 -14.12 -2.18
C ASP A 125 24.24 -13.54 -1.93
N ASP A 126 24.59 -12.37 -2.48
CA ASP A 126 25.97 -11.82 -2.40
C ASP A 126 26.01 -10.36 -1.95
N ASP A 127 25.39 -9.47 -2.71
CA ASP A 127 25.35 -8.02 -2.42
C ASP A 127 23.95 -7.47 -2.67
N PRO A 128 22.95 -7.84 -1.82
CA PRO A 128 21.56 -7.47 -2.06
C PRO A 128 21.33 -5.97 -1.87
N PRO A 129 20.29 -5.40 -2.53
CA PRO A 129 19.82 -4.07 -2.22
C PRO A 129 19.24 -4.02 -0.81
N VAL A 130 19.61 -2.99 -0.03
CA VAL A 130 19.18 -2.84 1.37
C VAL A 130 18.38 -1.57 1.63
N LYS A 131 18.47 -0.59 0.73
CA LYS A 131 17.78 0.71 0.89
C LYS A 131 17.49 1.38 -0.45
N VAL A 132 16.35 2.05 -0.53
CA VAL A 132 16.00 2.98 -1.61
C VAL A 132 15.89 4.38 -1.06
N LEU A 133 16.40 5.36 -1.80
CA LEU A 133 16.32 6.79 -1.49
C LEU A 133 15.74 7.54 -2.68
N ILE A 134 14.99 8.60 -2.39
CA ILE A 134 14.62 9.62 -3.38
C ILE A 134 15.62 10.77 -3.25
N VAL A 135 16.42 11.01 -4.29
CA VAL A 135 17.54 11.97 -4.28
C VAL A 135 17.24 13.28 -5.01
N ASP A 136 16.20 13.31 -5.85
CA ASP A 136 15.74 14.51 -6.55
C ASP A 136 14.25 14.81 -6.29
N ASP A 137 13.71 15.88 -6.89
CA ASP A 137 12.30 16.25 -6.75
C ASP A 137 11.39 15.23 -7.46
N LEU A 138 10.65 14.47 -6.66
CA LEU A 138 9.59 13.58 -7.11
C LEU A 138 8.30 14.00 -6.43
N LEU A 139 7.29 14.39 -7.21
CA LEU A 139 6.09 15.05 -6.69
C LEU A 139 4.89 14.10 -6.68
N SER A 140 3.97 14.31 -5.75
CA SER A 140 2.64 13.73 -5.87
C SER A 140 1.81 14.45 -6.95
N ASP A 141 0.82 13.74 -7.50
CA ASP A 141 -0.13 14.29 -8.49
C ASP A 141 -1.19 15.22 -7.88
N ALA A 142 -1.27 15.26 -6.55
CA ALA A 142 -2.22 16.06 -5.77
C ALA A 142 -3.70 15.77 -6.08
N THR A 143 -4.01 14.51 -6.46
CA THR A 143 -5.39 14.08 -6.73
C THR A 143 -6.24 14.03 -5.46
N ASP A 144 -5.70 13.46 -4.37
CA ASP A 144 -6.40 13.22 -3.10
C ASP A 144 -5.84 14.05 -1.91
N SER A 145 -4.76 14.81 -2.12
CA SER A 145 -4.06 15.56 -1.08
C SER A 145 -3.39 16.82 -1.64
N PRO A 146 -2.94 17.77 -0.78
CA PRO A 146 -1.97 18.77 -1.21
C PRO A 146 -0.75 18.12 -1.87
N GLN A 147 -0.14 18.80 -2.83
CA GLN A 147 1.08 18.32 -3.45
C GLN A 147 2.19 18.18 -2.40
N VAL A 148 2.84 17.03 -2.40
CA VAL A 148 4.00 16.73 -1.56
C VAL A 148 5.19 16.35 -2.43
N ASN A 149 6.38 16.44 -1.86
CA ASN A 149 7.62 16.07 -2.52
C ASN A 149 8.30 14.96 -1.71
N PHE A 150 8.71 13.90 -2.40
CA PHE A 150 9.34 12.72 -1.81
C PHE A 150 10.86 12.86 -1.67
N ARG A 151 11.48 13.95 -2.14
CA ARG A 151 12.93 14.18 -2.02
C ARG A 151 13.40 13.98 -0.57
N GLY A 152 14.46 13.21 -0.41
CA GLY A 152 15.08 12.91 0.88
C GLY A 152 14.39 11.80 1.67
N THR A 153 13.28 11.24 1.19
CA THR A 153 12.67 10.05 1.78
C THR A 153 13.48 8.80 1.45
N GLN A 154 13.36 7.79 2.30
CA GLN A 154 14.04 6.51 2.13
C GLN A 154 13.22 5.37 2.75
N VAL A 155 13.48 4.14 2.32
CA VAL A 155 12.91 2.92 2.92
C VAL A 155 13.91 1.78 2.86
N SER A 156 13.85 0.88 3.83
CA SER A 156 14.56 -0.39 3.77
C SER A 156 13.96 -1.26 2.68
N VAL A 157 14.81 -2.01 1.99
CA VAL A 157 14.36 -2.96 0.98
C VAL A 157 13.86 -4.23 1.66
N ILE A 158 12.68 -4.69 1.26
CA ILE A 158 12.15 -6.01 1.59
C ILE A 158 12.93 -7.03 0.72
N PRO A 159 13.63 -8.01 1.33
CA PRO A 159 14.41 -9.01 0.60
C PRO A 159 13.57 -9.86 -0.35
N LEU A 160 14.21 -10.43 -1.37
CA LEU A 160 13.57 -11.25 -2.40
C LEU A 160 12.73 -12.40 -1.81
N ASP A 161 13.30 -13.15 -0.87
CA ASP A 161 12.70 -14.35 -0.27
C ASP A 161 11.61 -14.06 0.78
N ALA A 162 11.38 -12.80 1.13
CA ALA A 162 10.34 -12.42 2.09
C ALA A 162 8.92 -12.57 1.51
N GLY A 163 8.79 -12.54 0.19
CA GLY A 163 7.51 -12.58 -0.52
C GLY A 163 6.67 -11.30 -0.36
N PRO A 164 5.49 -11.27 -1.00
CA PRO A 164 4.64 -10.08 -1.02
C PRO A 164 3.79 -9.98 0.25
N GLU A 165 3.38 -8.77 0.61
CA GLU A 165 2.43 -8.51 1.69
C GLU A 165 1.52 -7.33 1.35
N ILE A 166 0.37 -7.20 2.01
CA ILE A 166 -0.46 -6.01 1.87
C ILE A 166 0.18 -4.88 2.70
N ILE A 167 0.59 -3.80 2.04
CA ILE A 167 1.23 -2.65 2.68
C ILE A 167 0.26 -1.48 2.90
N LEU A 168 -0.80 -1.42 2.10
CA LEU A 168 -1.77 -0.33 2.14
C LEU A 168 -3.19 -0.86 1.92
N ALA A 169 -4.14 -0.29 2.64
CA ALA A 169 -5.56 -0.36 2.31
C ALA A 169 -6.15 1.05 2.35
N ALA A 170 -6.99 1.40 1.37
CA ALA A 170 -7.65 2.70 1.30
C ALA A 170 -9.09 2.56 0.82
N ALA A 171 -9.99 3.35 1.38
CA ALA A 171 -11.33 3.49 0.83
C ALA A 171 -11.25 4.12 -0.57
N VAL A 172 -12.02 3.60 -1.52
CA VAL A 172 -12.08 4.14 -2.89
C VAL A 172 -13.38 4.94 -3.06
N PRO A 173 -13.31 6.22 -3.45
CA PRO A 173 -14.49 7.02 -3.75
C PRO A 173 -15.36 6.42 -4.86
N LYS A 174 -16.68 6.62 -4.78
CA LYS A 174 -17.63 6.01 -5.73
C LYS A 174 -17.44 6.44 -7.17
N ASP A 175 -17.11 7.70 -7.37
CA ASP A 175 -16.76 8.29 -8.66
C ASP A 175 -15.49 7.67 -9.27
N ILE A 176 -14.59 7.09 -8.47
CA ILE A 176 -13.39 6.39 -8.94
C ILE A 176 -13.70 4.92 -9.25
N TRP A 177 -14.23 4.14 -8.30
CA TRP A 177 -14.45 2.69 -8.55
C TRP A 177 -15.58 2.40 -9.56
N SER A 178 -16.41 3.39 -9.88
CA SER A 178 -17.42 3.26 -10.94
C SER A 178 -16.84 3.49 -12.35
N LEU A 179 -15.59 3.92 -12.49
CA LEU A 179 -14.92 4.04 -13.78
C LEU A 179 -14.51 2.66 -14.29
N SER A 180 -14.46 2.50 -15.61
CA SER A 180 -13.91 1.30 -16.22
C SER A 180 -12.38 1.38 -16.27
N GLY A 181 -11.72 0.43 -15.63
CA GLY A 181 -10.27 0.20 -15.72
C GLY A 181 -9.91 -0.92 -16.70
N ARG A 182 -8.65 -1.35 -16.66
CA ARG A 182 -8.17 -2.53 -17.39
C ARG A 182 -8.57 -3.83 -16.69
N GLY A 183 -8.72 -3.79 -15.36
CA GLY A 183 -9.16 -4.92 -14.56
C GLY A 183 -10.67 -5.15 -14.57
N THR A 184 -11.11 -6.22 -13.90
CA THR A 184 -12.53 -6.49 -13.70
C THR A 184 -13.19 -5.47 -12.76
N SER A 185 -14.39 -4.99 -13.06
CA SER A 185 -15.11 -4.03 -12.19
C SER A 185 -15.89 -4.69 -11.04
N CYS A 186 -16.10 -3.96 -9.94
CA CYS A 186 -17.01 -4.37 -8.87
C CYS A 186 -18.46 -4.52 -9.36
N PRO A 187 -19.27 -5.44 -8.77
CA PRO A 187 -20.70 -5.54 -9.03
C PRO A 187 -21.45 -4.22 -8.77
N THR A 188 -22.54 -3.98 -9.51
CA THR A 188 -23.30 -2.71 -9.45
C THR A 188 -24.01 -2.45 -8.13
N ASP A 189 -24.26 -3.48 -7.32
CA ASP A 189 -24.84 -3.41 -5.98
C ASP A 189 -23.80 -3.20 -4.87
N THR A 190 -22.52 -3.04 -5.22
CA THR A 190 -21.44 -2.68 -4.29
C THR A 190 -21.74 -1.36 -3.59
N LYS A 191 -21.58 -1.33 -2.26
CA LYS A 191 -21.88 -0.16 -1.42
C LYS A 191 -20.63 0.58 -0.94
N GLN A 192 -19.51 -0.12 -0.85
CA GLN A 192 -18.20 0.42 -0.46
C GLN A 192 -17.11 -0.41 -1.13
N VAL A 193 -16.01 0.23 -1.52
CA VAL A 193 -14.82 -0.44 -2.05
C VAL A 193 -13.64 -0.09 -1.17
N VAL A 194 -12.86 -1.11 -0.82
CA VAL A 194 -11.53 -0.93 -0.23
C VAL A 194 -10.51 -1.46 -1.24
N ARG A 195 -9.60 -0.60 -1.69
CA ARG A 195 -8.43 -1.03 -2.46
C ARG A 195 -7.36 -1.51 -1.48
N VAL A 196 -6.80 -2.67 -1.76
CA VAL A 196 -5.55 -3.13 -1.13
C VAL A 196 -4.42 -3.00 -2.14
N THR A 197 -3.26 -2.57 -1.67
CA THR A 197 -2.03 -2.54 -2.47
C THR A 197 -1.02 -3.49 -1.83
N TRP A 198 -0.55 -4.44 -2.63
CA TRP A 198 0.50 -5.38 -2.28
C TRP A 198 1.88 -4.76 -2.50
N THR A 199 2.91 -5.22 -1.79
CA THR A 199 4.29 -4.74 -1.99
C THR A 199 4.85 -5.05 -3.38
N GLY A 200 4.29 -6.04 -4.07
CA GLY A 200 4.53 -6.36 -5.48
C GLY A 200 3.32 -7.06 -6.10
N GLY A 201 3.38 -7.37 -7.40
CA GLY A 201 2.29 -8.09 -8.08
C GLY A 201 2.07 -9.46 -7.45
N VAL A 202 0.82 -9.92 -7.41
CA VAL A 202 0.45 -11.20 -6.78
C VAL A 202 -0.40 -12.06 -7.70
N ARG A 203 -0.25 -13.38 -7.58
CA ARG A 203 -1.04 -14.37 -8.32
C ARG A 203 -1.14 -15.66 -7.52
N LEU A 204 -1.92 -16.62 -7.99
CA LEU A 204 -1.89 -17.96 -7.44
C LEU A 204 -0.55 -18.67 -7.75
N PRO A 205 -0.11 -19.66 -6.93
CA PRO A 205 1.10 -20.44 -7.20
C PRO A 205 1.13 -21.07 -8.60
N ASN A 206 -0.04 -21.46 -9.13
CA ASN A 206 -0.21 -22.00 -10.48
C ASN A 206 -0.26 -20.93 -11.59
N ARG A 207 -0.02 -19.66 -11.24
CA ARG A 207 -0.07 -18.46 -12.09
C ARG A 207 -1.45 -17.97 -12.51
N ASP A 208 -2.51 -18.61 -12.04
CA ASP A 208 -3.86 -18.12 -12.30
C ASP A 208 -4.18 -16.88 -11.46
N GLU A 209 -5.20 -16.17 -11.92
CA GLU A 209 -5.80 -15.04 -11.21
C GLU A 209 -6.55 -15.49 -9.96
N LEU A 210 -6.73 -14.59 -8.98
CA LEU A 210 -7.48 -14.89 -7.76
C LEU A 210 -8.95 -15.24 -8.05
N GLY A 211 -9.48 -16.20 -7.30
CA GLY A 211 -10.87 -16.63 -7.43
C GLY A 211 -11.65 -16.60 -6.11
N GLU A 212 -12.81 -17.26 -6.13
CA GLU A 212 -13.75 -17.37 -5.00
C GLU A 212 -13.13 -17.92 -3.71
N ALA A 213 -12.16 -18.83 -3.82
CA ALA A 213 -11.46 -19.37 -2.65
C ALA A 213 -10.62 -18.28 -1.97
N GLN A 214 -9.86 -17.50 -2.75
CA GLN A 214 -8.99 -16.43 -2.24
C GLN A 214 -9.79 -15.22 -1.76
N ARG A 215 -10.91 -14.88 -2.42
CA ARG A 215 -11.84 -13.84 -1.94
C ARG A 215 -12.23 -14.03 -0.48
N LYS A 216 -12.49 -15.27 -0.06
CA LYS A 216 -12.91 -15.61 1.32
C LYS A 216 -11.77 -15.50 2.35
N LEU A 217 -10.53 -15.46 1.89
CA LEU A 217 -9.35 -15.28 2.75
C LEU A 217 -9.18 -13.81 3.16
N TYR A 218 -9.63 -12.86 2.33
CA TYR A 218 -9.71 -11.46 2.74
C TYR A 218 -10.68 -11.29 3.89
N LYS A 219 -10.17 -10.66 4.95
CA LYS A 219 -10.91 -10.31 6.15
C LYS A 219 -10.95 -8.80 6.31
N VAL A 220 -12.14 -8.21 6.23
CA VAL A 220 -12.35 -6.77 6.37
C VAL A 220 -13.02 -6.49 7.71
N SER A 221 -12.31 -5.77 8.58
CA SER A 221 -12.84 -5.30 9.85
C SER A 221 -13.68 -4.04 9.65
N LEU A 222 -14.91 -4.09 10.11
CA LEU A 222 -15.90 -3.02 10.05
C LEU A 222 -16.14 -2.46 11.46
N THR A 223 -16.27 -1.14 11.57
CA THR A 223 -16.64 -0.49 12.84
C THR A 223 -17.92 0.33 12.63
N ALA A 224 -19.00 -0.04 13.31
CA ALA A 224 -20.27 0.68 13.24
C ALA A 224 -20.25 1.95 14.11
N ALA A 225 -21.26 2.81 13.93
CA ALA A 225 -21.36 4.09 14.63
C ALA A 225 -21.48 3.95 16.16
N ASP A 226 -22.00 2.81 16.65
CA ASP A 226 -22.07 2.47 18.08
C ASP A 226 -20.75 1.91 18.63
N GLY A 227 -19.70 1.82 17.80
CA GLY A 227 -18.40 1.27 18.15
C GLY A 227 -18.32 -0.26 18.07
N SER A 228 -19.41 -0.96 17.73
CA SER A 228 -19.37 -2.41 17.51
C SER A 228 -18.45 -2.75 16.33
N ARG A 229 -17.68 -3.84 16.50
CA ARG A 229 -16.73 -4.32 15.50
C ARG A 229 -17.10 -5.71 15.04
N TYR A 230 -17.02 -5.94 13.74
CA TYR A 230 -17.24 -7.25 13.15
C TYR A 230 -16.42 -7.41 11.88
N GLU A 231 -16.26 -8.64 11.43
CA GLU A 231 -15.44 -8.99 10.27
C GLU A 231 -16.33 -9.57 9.18
N VAL A 232 -16.04 -9.20 7.94
CA VAL A 232 -16.69 -9.75 6.75
C VAL A 232 -15.64 -10.17 5.72
N SER A 233 -16.02 -11.07 4.82
CA SER A 233 -15.30 -11.25 3.56
C SER A 233 -15.97 -10.40 2.48
N PRO A 234 -15.20 -9.85 1.53
CA PRO A 234 -15.77 -9.03 0.47
C PRO A 234 -16.75 -9.83 -0.39
N ALA A 235 -17.80 -9.19 -0.88
CA ALA A 235 -18.81 -9.82 -1.73
C ALA A 235 -18.23 -10.24 -3.08
N ALA A 236 -17.30 -9.45 -3.62
CA ALA A 236 -16.54 -9.74 -4.84
C ALA A 236 -15.11 -9.19 -4.74
N LEU A 237 -14.22 -9.71 -5.60
CA LEU A 237 -12.96 -9.07 -5.93
C LEU A 237 -13.09 -8.37 -7.29
N ALA A 238 -12.36 -7.28 -7.45
CA ALA A 238 -12.23 -6.50 -8.68
C ALA A 238 -10.78 -6.00 -8.83
N GLU A 239 -10.46 -5.29 -9.92
CA GLU A 239 -9.08 -5.00 -10.37
C GLU A 239 -8.26 -6.30 -10.51
N LEU A 240 -8.87 -7.30 -11.16
CA LEU A 240 -8.19 -8.54 -11.51
C LEU A 240 -7.82 -8.52 -13.00
N GLY A 241 -6.66 -9.06 -13.35
CA GLY A 241 -6.23 -9.29 -14.73
C GLY A 241 -5.59 -8.10 -15.46
N ASP A 242 -5.34 -6.97 -14.78
CA ASP A 242 -4.58 -5.83 -15.31
C ASP A 242 -3.05 -5.94 -15.08
N GLY A 243 -2.64 -6.91 -14.26
CA GLY A 243 -1.26 -7.29 -13.99
C GLY A 243 -0.55 -6.43 -12.94
N ASP A 244 -1.28 -5.61 -12.18
CA ASP A 244 -0.71 -4.75 -11.16
C ASP A 244 -0.70 -5.36 -9.75
N ASN A 245 -0.49 -4.53 -8.73
CA ASN A 245 -0.42 -4.92 -7.33
C ASN A 245 -1.63 -4.46 -6.51
N ASN A 246 -2.73 -4.07 -7.14
CA ASN A 246 -3.97 -3.64 -6.50
C ASN A 246 -5.03 -4.73 -6.58
N HIS A 247 -5.87 -4.83 -5.56
CA HIS A 247 -7.17 -5.49 -5.69
C HIS A 247 -8.25 -4.63 -5.06
N PHE A 248 -9.45 -4.66 -5.62
CA PHE A 248 -10.63 -4.07 -5.01
C PHE A 248 -11.41 -5.12 -4.21
N LEU A 249 -11.68 -4.78 -2.95
CA LEU A 249 -12.55 -5.54 -2.07
C LEU A 249 -13.94 -4.89 -2.12
N CYS A 250 -14.85 -5.46 -2.90
CA CYS A 250 -16.21 -4.94 -3.09
C CYS A 250 -17.09 -5.38 -1.91
N LEU A 251 -17.64 -4.44 -1.15
CA LEU A 251 -18.42 -4.69 0.07
C LEU A 251 -19.90 -4.37 -0.16
N ASP A 252 -20.79 -5.22 0.37
CA ASP A 252 -22.25 -5.12 0.30
C ASP A 252 -22.86 -4.34 1.49
N THR A 253 -22.03 -3.62 2.24
CA THR A 253 -22.38 -2.87 3.44
C THR A 253 -21.88 -1.44 3.37
N THR A 254 -22.62 -0.54 4.02
CA THR A 254 -22.23 0.87 4.21
C THR A 254 -21.51 1.10 5.53
N THR A 255 -21.32 0.05 6.35
CA THR A 255 -20.53 0.19 7.57
C THR A 255 -19.06 0.41 7.20
N PRO A 256 -18.42 1.47 7.73
CA PRO A 256 -17.06 1.79 7.33
C PRO A 256 -16.08 0.66 7.59
N ALA A 257 -15.31 0.33 6.56
CA ALA A 257 -14.13 -0.52 6.73
C ALA A 257 -13.04 0.24 7.49
N THR A 258 -12.32 -0.51 8.32
CA THR A 258 -11.31 0.03 9.24
C THR A 258 -10.00 -0.73 9.20
N ALA A 259 -10.01 -2.02 8.84
CA ALA A 259 -8.79 -2.78 8.59
C ALA A 259 -9.04 -3.87 7.56
N VAL A 260 -7.99 -4.32 6.90
CA VAL A 260 -7.96 -5.50 6.05
C VAL A 260 -6.88 -6.44 6.56
N ALA A 261 -7.15 -7.75 6.55
CA ALA A 261 -6.17 -8.79 6.79
C ALA A 261 -6.23 -9.88 5.72
N PHE A 262 -5.09 -10.52 5.48
CA PHE A 262 -4.95 -11.66 4.58
C PHE A 262 -3.90 -12.65 5.13
N PRO A 263 -4.20 -13.96 5.16
CA PRO A 263 -3.32 -14.97 5.73
C PRO A 263 -2.09 -15.26 4.86
N ALA A 264 -1.00 -15.73 5.48
CA ALA A 264 0.21 -16.15 4.78
C ALA A 264 -0.01 -17.38 3.88
N GLY A 265 0.83 -17.55 2.86
CA GLY A 265 0.99 -18.84 2.17
C GLY A 265 -0.02 -19.15 1.07
N HIS A 266 -0.70 -18.15 0.50
CA HIS A 266 -1.77 -18.37 -0.47
C HIS A 266 -1.53 -17.75 -1.85
N LEU A 267 -0.83 -16.62 -1.91
CA LEU A 267 -0.45 -15.93 -3.13
C LEU A 267 1.06 -15.92 -3.26
N VAL A 268 1.55 -15.82 -4.50
CA VAL A 268 2.97 -15.67 -4.80
C VAL A 268 3.24 -14.40 -5.57
N ASP A 269 4.43 -13.86 -5.41
CA ASP A 269 4.95 -12.80 -6.27
C ASP A 269 5.43 -13.34 -7.64
N PRO A 270 5.99 -12.48 -8.51
CA PRO A 270 6.57 -12.93 -9.78
C PRO A 270 7.74 -13.91 -9.62
N ASN A 271 8.54 -13.82 -8.55
CA ASN A 271 9.65 -14.73 -8.27
C ASN A 271 9.18 -16.13 -7.78
N GLY A 272 7.97 -16.22 -7.24
CA GLY A 272 7.36 -17.45 -6.74
C GLY A 272 7.34 -17.56 -5.21
N ASP A 273 7.69 -16.50 -4.49
CA ASP A 273 7.73 -16.47 -3.03
C ASP A 273 6.33 -16.24 -2.46
N LEU A 274 5.99 -17.04 -1.45
CA LEU A 274 4.67 -17.00 -0.82
C LEU A 274 4.49 -15.74 0.02
N ASN A 275 3.27 -15.20 0.00
CA ASN A 275 2.94 -14.01 0.76
C ASN A 275 3.03 -14.23 2.29
N ALA A 276 3.43 -13.18 3.00
CA ALA A 276 3.34 -13.12 4.45
C ALA A 276 1.90 -12.82 4.92
N GLU A 277 1.63 -13.11 6.20
CA GLU A 277 0.39 -12.64 6.83
C GLU A 277 0.44 -11.12 6.95
N SER A 278 -0.64 -10.45 6.56
CA SER A 278 -0.70 -9.00 6.59
C SER A 278 -1.99 -8.52 7.25
N LYS A 279 -1.88 -7.40 7.96
CA LYS A 279 -3.01 -6.66 8.52
C LYS A 279 -2.72 -5.17 8.51
N VAL A 280 -3.52 -4.41 7.77
CA VAL A 280 -3.35 -2.96 7.60
C VAL A 280 -4.64 -2.22 7.94
N MET A 281 -4.51 -1.01 8.44
CA MET A 281 -5.65 -0.11 8.66
C MET A 281 -6.10 0.49 7.32
N VAL A 282 -7.40 0.68 7.18
CA VAL A 282 -7.98 1.34 6.00
C VAL A 282 -7.84 2.86 6.18
N ARG A 283 -7.08 3.49 5.28
CA ARG A 283 -7.02 4.94 5.13
C ARG A 283 -8.32 5.47 4.52
N ARG A 284 -8.72 6.68 4.92
CA ARG A 284 -9.93 7.35 4.46
C ARG A 284 -9.60 8.63 3.71
#